data_AF-A0A398DZQ8-F1
#
_entry.id   AF-A0A398DZQ8-F1
#
_cell.length_a   1.000
_cell.length_b   1.000
_cell.length_c   1.000
_cell.angle_alpha   90.00
_cell.angle_beta   90.00
_cell.angle_gamma   90.00
#
_symmetry.space_group_name_H-M   'P 1'
#
loop_
_entity.id
_entity.type
_entity.pdbx_description
1 polymer ?
#
loop_
_entity_poly.entity_id
_entity_poly.type
_entity_poly.pdbx_seq_one_letter_code
_entity_poly.pdbx_strand_id
1 'polypeptide(L)'
;MVRVFTSAKILDTGRGSDDATRVVDILVDGMKISRIADHVDPPMGATVVDASRYLVTPGFVNAHGHLAMTLLRGLADEVSLDVWLHDYMFPREALMNGDDIYYGSLLALAEGIMSGTTTFAEMYFFEDDVARAVDEAGVRANLSTGTASLDNERGKLEKSEEFVVRWNNKADGRIRTSFGPHAPYTASPEFIRENFERARDLGVIVQFHLHETAKEIEEFTAAYGTSPISYYADQGYFKNPPRLLAAHCVHMTAHDTEILRDAGASIVLNVQSNLKLGSGIADYRLLLGSGVNLCVGTDGAASNDNLDMLEELRVLGLLMKGSTMDASGISNASLLAMATANGGRALGFDDVGTLSEGAAADLVFWDLEDESFCPRNNVVSHFLWSANSRAVDSVMVAGSWVMEHRQLLGIDIDKVRFEVARRARRLASG
;
A
#
# COMPACT_ATOMS: atom_id res chain seq x y z
N MET A 1 -23.25 -8.25 10.36
CA MET A 1 -24.40 -7.78 9.54
C MET A 1 -24.37 -8.57 8.24
N VAL A 2 -25.54 -8.96 7.70
CA VAL A 2 -25.64 -9.77 6.47
C VAL A 2 -26.16 -8.88 5.34
N ARG A 3 -25.47 -8.86 4.19
CA ARG A 3 -25.87 -8.11 3.00
C ARG A 3 -25.78 -8.94 1.74
N VAL A 4 -26.71 -8.75 0.82
CA VAL A 4 -26.67 -9.29 -0.54
C VAL A 4 -26.59 -8.13 -1.52
N PHE A 5 -25.53 -8.10 -2.31
CA PHE A 5 -25.39 -7.20 -3.46
C PHE A 5 -25.89 -7.94 -4.70
N THR A 6 -26.99 -7.50 -5.29
CA THR A 6 -27.59 -8.20 -6.43
C THR A 6 -27.08 -7.64 -7.76
N SER A 7 -26.91 -8.50 -8.76
CA SER A 7 -26.53 -8.10 -10.13
C SER A 7 -25.24 -7.28 -10.22
N ALA A 8 -24.30 -7.47 -9.29
CA ALA A 8 -23.00 -6.81 -9.33
C ALA A 8 -22.18 -7.28 -10.53
N LYS A 9 -21.67 -6.36 -11.33
CA LYS A 9 -20.65 -6.70 -12.33
C LYS A 9 -19.31 -6.80 -11.62
N ILE A 10 -18.68 -7.96 -11.59
CA ILE A 10 -17.37 -8.15 -10.95
C ILE A 10 -16.27 -8.35 -11.99
N LEU A 11 -15.04 -8.00 -11.61
CA LEU A 11 -13.83 -8.29 -12.37
C LEU A 11 -13.20 -9.60 -11.88
N ASP A 12 -13.23 -10.66 -12.71
CA ASP A 12 -12.60 -11.95 -12.40
C ASP A 12 -11.14 -11.95 -12.87
N THR A 13 -10.22 -11.63 -11.96
CA THR A 13 -8.77 -11.62 -12.23
C THR A 13 -8.15 -13.04 -12.29
N GLY A 14 -8.92 -14.09 -11.97
CA GLY A 14 -8.40 -15.46 -11.80
C GLY A 14 -8.42 -16.34 -13.05
N ARG A 15 -9.08 -15.93 -14.15
CA ARG A 15 -9.31 -16.80 -15.33
C ARG A 15 -8.45 -16.53 -16.56
N GLY A 16 -7.53 -15.56 -16.51
CA GLY A 16 -6.54 -15.36 -17.58
C GLY A 16 -7.12 -14.96 -18.95
N SER A 17 -8.38 -14.50 -19.04
CA SER A 17 -8.95 -13.93 -20.25
C SER A 17 -9.13 -12.43 -20.11
N ASP A 18 -8.72 -11.68 -21.14
CA ASP A 18 -8.71 -10.20 -21.18
C ASP A 18 -10.10 -9.52 -21.08
N ASP A 19 -11.19 -10.28 -20.92
CA ASP A 19 -12.58 -9.79 -20.90
C ASP A 19 -13.43 -10.36 -19.74
N ALA A 20 -12.80 -10.76 -18.63
CA ALA A 20 -13.43 -11.55 -17.58
C ALA A 20 -14.33 -10.73 -16.61
N THR A 21 -15.31 -9.99 -17.12
CA THR A 21 -16.41 -9.50 -16.27
C THR A 21 -17.57 -10.47 -16.25
N ARG A 22 -18.22 -10.63 -15.10
CA ARG A 22 -19.47 -11.39 -14.96
C ARG A 22 -20.43 -10.67 -14.03
N VAL A 23 -21.72 -10.89 -14.25
CA VAL A 23 -22.79 -10.37 -13.38
C VAL A 23 -23.18 -11.47 -12.39
N VAL A 24 -23.12 -11.17 -11.11
CA VAL A 24 -23.34 -12.12 -10.01
C VAL A 24 -24.00 -11.42 -8.81
N ASP A 25 -24.53 -12.21 -7.90
CA ASP A 25 -24.86 -11.78 -6.56
C ASP A 25 -23.71 -12.08 -5.60
N ILE A 26 -23.43 -11.14 -4.69
CA ILE A 26 -22.40 -11.27 -3.64
C ILE A 26 -23.09 -11.25 -2.27
N LEU A 27 -22.95 -12.33 -1.51
CA LEU A 27 -23.36 -12.39 -0.10
C LEU A 27 -22.16 -12.05 0.79
N VAL A 28 -22.32 -11.02 1.60
CA VAL A 28 -21.41 -10.64 2.67
C VAL A 28 -22.03 -11.02 4.00
N ASP A 29 -21.32 -11.81 4.79
CA ASP A 29 -21.70 -12.17 6.16
C ASP A 29 -20.56 -11.84 7.12
N GLY A 30 -20.82 -10.90 8.03
CA GLY A 30 -19.79 -10.39 8.93
C GLY A 30 -18.69 -9.69 8.13
N MET A 31 -17.44 -10.13 8.29
CA MET A 31 -16.26 -9.53 7.64
C MET A 31 -15.88 -10.20 6.32
N LYS A 32 -16.66 -11.17 5.84
CA LYS A 32 -16.28 -12.08 4.76
C LYS A 32 -17.29 -12.08 3.62
N ILE A 33 -16.79 -12.33 2.42
CA ILE A 33 -17.61 -12.76 1.29
C ILE A 33 -17.96 -14.23 1.55
N SER A 34 -19.20 -14.52 1.89
CA SER A 34 -19.63 -15.90 2.18
C SER A 34 -20.08 -16.66 0.94
N ARG A 35 -20.55 -15.95 -0.11
CA ARG A 35 -20.99 -16.57 -1.36
C ARG A 35 -20.88 -15.63 -2.56
N ILE A 36 -20.49 -16.17 -3.72
CA ILE A 36 -20.61 -15.48 -5.03
C ILE A 36 -21.25 -16.44 -6.02
N ALA A 37 -22.45 -16.10 -6.52
CA ALA A 37 -23.19 -16.96 -7.45
C ALA A 37 -24.04 -16.14 -8.42
N ASP A 38 -24.53 -16.76 -9.50
CA ASP A 38 -25.42 -16.08 -10.47
C ASP A 38 -26.72 -15.57 -9.82
N HIS A 39 -27.14 -16.22 -8.73
CA HIS A 39 -28.29 -15.82 -7.90
C HIS A 39 -28.06 -16.25 -6.45
N VAL A 40 -28.35 -15.37 -5.49
CA VAL A 40 -28.36 -15.68 -4.06
C VAL A 40 -29.71 -15.32 -3.45
N ASP A 41 -30.43 -16.32 -2.95
CA ASP A 41 -31.61 -16.09 -2.12
C ASP A 41 -31.20 -15.39 -0.81
N PRO A 42 -31.69 -14.16 -0.54
CA PRO A 42 -31.27 -13.43 0.63
C PRO A 42 -31.65 -14.15 1.93
N PRO A 43 -30.70 -14.40 2.85
CA PRO A 43 -31.02 -14.92 4.17
C PRO A 43 -32.02 -14.01 4.90
N MET A 44 -32.83 -14.59 5.80
CA MET A 44 -33.78 -13.81 6.59
C MET A 44 -33.07 -12.68 7.35
N GLY A 45 -33.53 -11.44 7.15
CA GLY A 45 -32.95 -10.25 7.77
C GLY A 45 -31.71 -9.68 7.04
N ALA A 46 -31.29 -10.25 5.91
CA ALA A 46 -30.26 -9.66 5.07
C ALA A 46 -30.72 -8.34 4.44
N THR A 47 -29.84 -7.34 4.42
CA THR A 47 -30.06 -6.13 3.61
C THR A 47 -29.75 -6.45 2.16
N VAL A 48 -30.67 -6.11 1.25
CA VAL A 48 -30.47 -6.31 -0.19
C VAL A 48 -30.14 -4.96 -0.83
N VAL A 49 -29.06 -4.92 -1.60
CA VAL A 49 -28.55 -3.73 -2.28
C VAL A 49 -28.45 -4.03 -3.78
N ASP A 50 -29.10 -3.22 -4.62
CA ASP A 50 -28.94 -3.32 -6.07
C ASP A 50 -27.56 -2.80 -6.49
N ALA A 51 -26.74 -3.68 -7.07
CA ALA A 51 -25.40 -3.38 -7.55
C ALA A 51 -25.29 -3.42 -9.07
N SER A 52 -26.42 -3.45 -9.80
CA SER A 52 -26.46 -3.49 -11.27
C SER A 52 -25.79 -2.30 -11.96
N ARG A 53 -25.68 -1.17 -11.26
CA ARG A 53 -24.99 0.03 -11.73
C ARG A 53 -23.47 -0.02 -11.56
N TYR A 54 -22.96 -0.91 -10.73
CA TYR A 54 -21.56 -0.87 -10.31
C TYR A 54 -20.71 -1.95 -10.97
N LEU A 55 -19.47 -1.58 -11.29
CA LEU A 55 -18.37 -2.54 -11.29
C LEU A 55 -17.91 -2.70 -9.85
N VAL A 56 -17.80 -3.93 -9.37
CA VAL A 56 -17.31 -4.26 -8.03
C VAL A 56 -15.95 -4.95 -8.15
N THR A 57 -14.96 -4.40 -7.45
CA THR A 57 -13.58 -4.93 -7.40
C THR A 57 -13.18 -5.22 -5.96
N PRO A 58 -12.11 -6.00 -5.71
CA PRO A 58 -11.41 -5.90 -4.44
C PRO A 58 -10.97 -4.46 -4.20
N GLY A 59 -10.87 -4.06 -2.94
CA GLY A 59 -10.18 -2.84 -2.56
C GLY A 59 -8.70 -2.88 -2.91
N PHE A 60 -8.15 -1.72 -3.24
CA PHE A 60 -6.71 -1.61 -3.46
C PHE A 60 -5.96 -1.80 -2.14
N VAL A 61 -4.78 -2.40 -2.28
CA VAL A 61 -3.79 -2.52 -1.22
C VAL A 61 -2.63 -1.61 -1.59
N ASN A 62 -2.52 -0.47 -0.91
CA ASN A 62 -1.36 0.40 -1.00
C ASN A 62 -0.24 -0.21 -0.15
N ALA A 63 0.72 -0.87 -0.80
CA ALA A 63 1.70 -1.70 -0.11
C ALA A 63 2.92 -0.94 0.43
N HIS A 64 2.98 0.40 0.27
CA HIS A 64 4.01 1.23 0.91
C HIS A 64 3.59 2.70 0.92
N GLY A 65 3.68 3.34 2.09
CA GLY A 65 3.38 4.76 2.24
C GLY A 65 3.83 5.34 3.58
N HIS A 66 3.67 6.66 3.66
CA HIS A 66 3.92 7.51 4.83
C HIS A 66 2.72 8.46 5.01
N LEU A 67 1.65 7.97 5.65
CA LEU A 67 0.31 8.58 5.65
C LEU A 67 0.33 10.04 6.14
N ALA A 68 1.05 10.34 7.21
CA ALA A 68 1.06 11.68 7.77
C ALA A 68 1.84 12.72 6.93
N MET A 69 2.61 12.29 5.92
CA MET A 69 3.30 13.19 5.00
C MET A 69 2.34 13.98 4.10
N THR A 70 1.03 13.73 4.16
CA THR A 70 0.03 14.66 3.58
C THR A 70 0.12 16.07 4.14
N LEU A 71 0.64 16.24 5.37
CA LEU A 71 0.96 17.56 5.95
C LEU A 71 2.14 18.26 5.27
N LEU A 72 2.98 17.50 4.56
CA LEU A 72 4.20 17.94 3.87
C LEU A 72 4.03 17.93 2.35
N ARG A 73 2.81 17.69 1.85
CA ARG A 73 2.48 17.67 0.41
C ARG A 73 2.93 18.97 -0.27
N GLY A 74 3.69 18.85 -1.36
CA GLY A 74 4.20 19.99 -2.13
C GLY A 74 5.13 20.93 -1.34
N LEU A 75 5.75 20.47 -0.24
CA LEU A 75 6.66 21.30 0.55
C LEU A 75 7.97 21.59 -0.20
N ALA A 76 8.49 20.60 -0.93
CA ALA A 76 9.75 20.68 -1.65
C ALA A 76 9.70 19.82 -2.91
N ASP A 77 9.66 20.49 -4.06
CA ASP A 77 9.71 19.88 -5.38
C ASP A 77 11.06 20.17 -6.05
N GLU A 78 11.38 19.42 -7.10
CA GLU A 78 12.54 19.69 -7.98
C GLU A 78 13.92 19.58 -7.29
N VAL A 79 14.04 18.72 -6.28
CA VAL A 79 15.28 18.43 -5.55
C VAL A 79 15.56 16.92 -5.52
N SER A 80 16.83 16.54 -5.35
CA SER A 80 17.22 15.13 -5.20
C SER A 80 16.74 14.56 -3.86
N LEU A 81 16.61 13.23 -3.76
CA LEU A 81 16.21 12.53 -2.52
C LEU A 81 17.01 13.00 -1.29
N ASP A 82 18.33 13.11 -1.41
CA ASP A 82 19.23 13.50 -0.32
C ASP A 82 18.92 14.91 0.21
N VAL A 83 18.73 15.88 -0.70
CA VAL A 83 18.35 17.25 -0.37
C VAL A 83 16.93 17.29 0.19
N TRP A 84 16.01 16.57 -0.43
CA TRP A 84 14.62 16.47 0.00
C TRP A 84 14.50 15.95 1.44
N LEU A 85 15.21 14.87 1.77
CA LEU A 85 15.23 14.28 3.11
C LEU A 85 15.87 15.24 4.13
N HIS A 86 17.12 15.64 3.91
CA HIS A 86 17.92 16.32 4.93
C HIS A 86 17.59 17.81 5.09
N ASP A 87 17.25 18.51 4.01
CA ASP A 87 17.02 19.96 4.05
C ASP A 87 15.54 20.30 4.24
N TYR A 88 14.61 19.39 3.88
CA TYR A 88 13.18 19.68 3.89
C TYR A 88 12.33 18.76 4.77
N MET A 89 12.46 17.44 4.65
CA MET A 89 11.60 16.49 5.38
C MET A 89 12.00 16.35 6.85
N PHE A 90 13.20 15.85 7.14
CA PHE A 90 13.65 15.60 8.52
C PHE A 90 13.54 16.82 9.44
N PRO A 91 13.87 18.06 8.99
CA PRO A 91 13.66 19.25 9.80
C PRO A 91 12.19 19.49 10.18
N ARG A 92 11.23 19.18 9.30
CA ARG A 92 9.80 19.38 9.56
C ARG A 92 9.22 18.24 10.38
N GLU A 93 9.65 17.02 10.12
CA GLU A 93 9.27 15.83 10.89
C GLU A 93 9.70 15.94 12.36
N ALA A 94 10.87 16.51 12.62
CA ALA A 94 11.35 16.78 13.97
C ALA A 94 10.43 17.72 14.78
N LEU A 95 9.57 18.50 14.12
CA LEU A 95 8.59 19.40 14.75
C LEU A 95 7.22 18.75 14.95
N MET A 96 6.97 17.59 14.35
CA MET A 96 5.69 16.90 14.41
C MET A 96 5.51 16.19 15.75
N ASN A 97 4.25 16.10 16.18
CA ASN A 97 3.83 15.35 17.35
C ASN A 97 2.68 14.40 16.99
N GLY A 98 2.25 13.56 17.94
CA GLY A 98 1.19 12.56 17.71
C GLY A 98 -0.13 13.12 17.16
N ASP A 99 -0.52 14.33 17.58
CA ASP A 99 -1.71 14.99 17.04
C ASP A 99 -1.50 15.42 15.58
N ASP A 100 -0.28 15.71 15.15
CA ASP A 100 0.00 15.99 13.74
C ASP A 100 -0.11 14.72 12.92
N ILE A 101 0.49 13.64 13.41
CA ILE A 101 0.42 12.33 12.76
C ILE A 101 -1.02 11.88 12.61
N TYR A 102 -1.81 11.91 13.67
CA TYR A 102 -3.21 11.49 13.62
C TYR A 102 -4.03 12.23 12.55
N TYR A 103 -3.97 13.56 12.48
CA TYR A 103 -4.75 14.32 11.48
C TYR A 103 -4.17 14.22 10.06
N GLY A 104 -2.85 14.15 9.91
CA GLY A 104 -2.21 13.87 8.62
C GLY A 104 -2.62 12.49 8.08
N SER A 105 -2.58 11.48 8.93
CA SER A 105 -3.00 10.12 8.56
C SER A 105 -4.50 10.05 8.26
N LEU A 106 -5.37 10.71 9.01
CA LEU A 106 -6.81 10.77 8.67
C LEU A 106 -7.05 11.38 7.29
N LEU A 107 -6.31 12.42 6.89
CA LEU A 107 -6.42 12.98 5.54
C LEU A 107 -5.98 11.97 4.47
N ALA A 108 -4.87 11.26 4.70
CA ALA A 108 -4.39 10.23 3.79
C ALA A 108 -5.37 9.06 3.64
N LEU A 109 -5.91 8.57 4.76
CA LEU A 109 -6.89 7.51 4.77
C LEU A 109 -8.19 7.94 4.07
N ALA A 110 -8.65 9.18 4.29
CA ALA A 110 -9.80 9.72 3.57
C ALA A 110 -9.55 9.77 2.06
N GLU A 111 -8.41 10.26 1.61
CA GLU A 111 -8.02 10.28 0.20
C GLU A 111 -7.97 8.87 -0.40
N GLY A 112 -7.32 7.94 0.30
CA GLY A 112 -7.25 6.54 -0.10
C GLY A 112 -8.61 5.87 -0.18
N ILE A 113 -9.51 6.08 0.79
CA ILE A 113 -10.88 5.55 0.74
C ILE A 113 -11.63 6.13 -0.47
N MET A 114 -11.54 7.44 -0.69
CA MET A 114 -12.18 8.10 -1.82
C MET A 114 -11.63 7.64 -3.18
N SER A 115 -10.43 7.05 -3.22
CA SER A 115 -9.80 6.45 -4.41
C SER A 115 -9.89 4.91 -4.47
N GLY A 116 -10.58 4.27 -3.53
CA GLY A 116 -10.81 2.81 -3.53
C GLY A 116 -9.76 1.97 -2.82
N THR A 117 -8.88 2.57 -2.02
CA THR A 117 -7.93 1.86 -1.15
C THR A 117 -8.60 1.42 0.15
N THR A 118 -8.46 0.14 0.48
CA THR A 118 -9.03 -0.45 1.71
C THR A 118 -7.96 -0.92 2.69
N THR A 119 -6.74 -1.14 2.22
CA THR A 119 -5.61 -1.63 3.02
C THR A 119 -4.36 -0.80 2.75
N PHE A 120 -3.68 -0.39 3.82
CA PHE A 120 -2.51 0.47 3.77
C PHE A 120 -1.32 -0.18 4.46
N ALA A 121 -0.16 -0.17 3.83
CA ALA A 121 1.10 -0.28 4.53
C ALA A 121 1.51 1.13 4.98
N GLU A 122 1.94 1.24 6.24
CA GLU A 122 2.49 2.46 6.79
C GLU A 122 3.88 2.16 7.37
N MET A 123 4.79 3.09 7.14
CA MET A 123 6.04 3.19 7.89
C MET A 123 6.26 4.62 8.36
N TYR A 124 5.97 4.96 9.61
CA TYR A 124 6.23 6.31 10.12
C TYR A 124 6.51 6.32 11.63
N PHE A 125 6.46 7.51 12.22
CA PHE A 125 6.66 7.71 13.65
C PHE A 125 5.34 8.07 14.35
N PHE A 126 5.27 7.89 15.67
CA PHE A 126 4.03 7.93 16.46
C PHE A 126 2.93 6.96 15.97
N GLU A 127 3.29 5.71 15.70
CA GLU A 127 2.36 4.70 15.17
C GLU A 127 1.15 4.39 16.06
N ASP A 128 1.21 4.66 17.37
CA ASP A 128 0.01 4.61 18.23
C ASP A 128 -1.08 5.59 17.72
N ASP A 129 -0.69 6.75 17.21
CA ASP A 129 -1.61 7.77 16.68
C ASP A 129 -2.12 7.41 15.28
N VAL A 130 -1.29 6.80 14.44
CA VAL A 130 -1.72 6.21 13.17
C VAL A 130 -2.74 5.09 13.41
N ALA A 131 -2.48 4.21 14.38
CA ALA A 131 -3.39 3.12 14.72
C ALA A 131 -4.77 3.62 15.16
N ARG A 132 -4.83 4.73 15.91
CA ARG A 132 -6.09 5.41 16.24
C ARG A 132 -6.81 5.92 14.99
N ALA A 133 -6.09 6.55 14.06
CA ALA A 133 -6.66 7.05 12.80
C ALA A 133 -7.19 5.90 11.92
N VAL A 134 -6.46 4.79 11.82
CA VAL A 134 -6.87 3.58 11.08
C VAL A 134 -8.12 2.95 11.68
N ASP A 135 -8.20 2.87 13.00
CA ASP A 135 -9.39 2.32 13.67
C ASP A 135 -10.62 3.19 13.39
N GLU A 136 -10.49 4.52 13.53
CA GLU A 136 -11.55 5.49 13.24
C GLU A 136 -12.00 5.49 11.78
N ALA A 137 -11.05 5.41 10.84
CA ALA A 137 -11.34 5.34 9.41
C ALA A 137 -12.02 4.03 8.99
N GLY A 138 -11.92 2.97 9.81
CA GLY A 138 -12.52 1.66 9.51
C GLY A 138 -11.75 0.81 8.49
N VAL A 139 -10.54 1.24 8.09
CA VAL A 139 -9.70 0.57 7.07
C VAL A 139 -8.78 -0.51 7.65
N ARG A 140 -8.08 -1.26 6.81
CA ARG A 140 -6.99 -2.16 7.25
C ARG A 140 -5.65 -1.47 7.14
N ALA A 141 -4.73 -1.81 8.04
CA ALA A 141 -3.35 -1.38 7.89
C ALA A 141 -2.32 -2.37 8.46
N ASN A 142 -1.14 -2.39 7.87
CA ASN A 142 0.07 -2.91 8.50
C ASN A 142 0.96 -1.73 8.88
N LEU A 143 1.14 -1.52 10.17
CA LEU A 143 1.78 -0.36 10.76
C LEU A 143 3.20 -0.67 11.19
N SER A 144 4.17 0.11 10.72
CA SER A 144 5.59 -0.08 11.02
C SER A 144 6.15 1.15 11.69
N THR A 145 6.81 0.99 12.83
CA THR A 145 7.58 2.10 13.39
C THR A 145 8.84 2.29 12.55
N GLY A 146 8.87 3.36 11.75
CA GLY A 146 10.01 3.79 10.96
C GLY A 146 11.16 4.20 11.88
N THR A 147 12.29 3.48 11.80
CA THR A 147 13.43 3.69 12.70
C THR A 147 14.75 3.77 11.96
N ALA A 148 15.51 4.82 12.27
CA ALA A 148 16.91 4.98 11.87
C ALA A 148 17.82 4.71 13.08
N SER A 149 19.07 4.35 12.83
CA SER A 149 20.07 4.00 13.85
C SER A 149 20.97 5.18 14.27
N LEU A 150 20.57 6.42 13.94
CA LEU A 150 21.34 7.64 14.22
C LEU A 150 21.49 7.95 15.73
N ASP A 151 20.57 7.47 16.56
CA ASP A 151 20.55 7.65 18.02
C ASP A 151 19.69 6.58 18.71
N ASN A 152 20.04 6.24 19.96
CA ASN A 152 19.29 5.35 20.86
C ASN A 152 18.67 4.09 20.21
N GLU A 153 19.49 3.33 19.47
CA GLU A 153 19.09 2.09 18.77
C GLU A 153 18.27 1.15 19.67
N ARG A 154 18.79 0.81 20.85
CA ARG A 154 18.14 -0.10 21.79
C ARG A 154 16.74 0.39 22.20
N GLY A 155 16.62 1.67 22.58
CA GLY A 155 15.33 2.22 22.99
C GLY A 155 14.31 2.29 21.85
N LYS A 156 14.77 2.47 20.60
CA LYS A 156 13.89 2.40 19.42
C LYS A 156 13.40 0.98 19.17
N LEU A 157 14.28 -0.01 19.22
CA LEU A 157 13.91 -1.42 19.08
C LEU A 157 12.94 -1.89 20.18
N GLU A 158 13.14 -1.47 21.43
CA GLU A 158 12.25 -1.77 22.55
C GLU A 158 10.86 -1.14 22.32
N LYS A 159 10.80 0.12 21.87
CA LYS A 159 9.53 0.80 21.54
C LYS A 159 8.79 0.16 20.37
N SER A 160 9.50 -0.21 19.29
CA SER A 160 8.89 -0.90 18.14
C SER A 160 8.31 -2.25 18.56
N GLU A 161 9.01 -2.99 19.42
CA GLU A 161 8.53 -4.25 19.98
C GLU A 161 7.30 -4.04 20.88
N GLU A 162 7.32 -3.05 21.79
CA GLU A 162 6.16 -2.68 22.61
C GLU A 162 4.95 -2.32 21.75
N PHE A 163 5.15 -1.55 20.68
CA PHE A 163 4.10 -1.19 19.73
C PHE A 163 3.53 -2.43 19.04
N VAL A 164 4.39 -3.31 18.51
CA VAL A 164 3.99 -4.57 17.87
C VAL A 164 3.15 -5.43 18.82
N VAL A 165 3.61 -5.65 20.04
CA VAL A 165 2.88 -6.45 21.05
C VAL A 165 1.54 -5.81 21.41
N ARG A 166 1.48 -4.47 21.45
CA ARG A 166 0.27 -3.73 21.82
C ARG A 166 -0.78 -3.73 20.71
N TRP A 167 -0.39 -3.56 19.45
CA TRP A 167 -1.30 -3.26 18.34
C TRP A 167 -1.52 -4.39 17.34
N ASN A 168 -0.67 -5.42 17.30
CA ASN A 168 -0.87 -6.51 16.35
C ASN A 168 -2.21 -7.22 16.60
N ASN A 169 -2.99 -7.43 15.53
CA ASN A 169 -4.34 -8.00 15.54
C ASN A 169 -5.41 -7.18 16.29
N LYS A 170 -5.18 -5.87 16.52
CA LYS A 170 -6.23 -4.97 17.03
C LYS A 170 -7.26 -4.62 15.95
N ALA A 171 -8.33 -3.93 16.37
CA ALA A 171 -9.45 -3.55 15.53
C ALA A 171 -10.04 -4.75 14.75
N ASP A 172 -10.34 -5.84 15.48
CA ASP A 172 -10.83 -7.11 14.95
C ASP A 172 -9.91 -7.70 13.86
N GLY A 173 -8.60 -7.52 14.02
CA GLY A 173 -7.59 -7.99 13.07
C GLY A 173 -7.41 -7.10 11.83
N ARG A 174 -8.02 -5.90 11.78
CA ARG A 174 -7.76 -4.91 10.72
C ARG A 174 -6.38 -4.26 10.86
N ILE A 175 -5.86 -4.16 12.08
CA ILE A 175 -4.53 -3.61 12.35
C ILE A 175 -3.54 -4.76 12.56
N ARG A 176 -2.51 -4.78 11.72
CA ARG A 176 -1.30 -5.58 11.90
C ARG A 176 -0.13 -4.65 12.10
N THR A 177 0.97 -5.19 12.61
CA THR A 177 2.18 -4.40 12.86
C THR A 177 3.40 -5.08 12.27
N SER A 178 4.46 -4.31 12.07
CA SER A 178 5.75 -4.76 11.54
C SER A 178 6.91 -4.00 12.16
N PHE A 179 8.13 -4.48 11.92
CA PHE A 179 9.33 -3.71 12.15
C PHE A 179 9.72 -2.95 10.88
N GLY A 180 10.23 -1.73 11.06
CA GLY A 180 10.53 -0.81 9.96
C GLY A 180 11.90 -0.15 10.13
N PRO A 181 13.02 -0.89 10.04
CA PRO A 181 14.29 -0.23 9.83
C PRO A 181 14.18 0.59 8.53
N HIS A 182 14.57 1.86 8.55
CA HIS A 182 14.28 2.77 7.45
C HIS A 182 14.98 2.35 6.15
N ALA A 183 16.31 2.45 6.07
CA ALA A 183 17.09 2.16 4.86
C ALA A 183 18.56 1.84 5.21
N PRO A 184 19.32 1.15 4.32
CA PRO A 184 20.74 0.83 4.54
C PRO A 184 21.64 2.04 4.86
N TYR A 185 21.29 3.23 4.36
CA TYR A 185 22.03 4.48 4.57
C TYR A 185 21.66 5.22 5.87
N THR A 186 20.65 4.75 6.60
CA THR A 186 20.18 5.35 7.87
C THR A 186 20.21 4.39 9.05
N ALA A 187 20.49 3.11 8.81
CA ALA A 187 20.47 2.06 9.79
C ALA A 187 21.71 1.17 9.66
N SER A 188 22.41 0.96 10.78
CA SER A 188 23.55 0.04 10.87
C SER A 188 23.13 -1.39 10.54
N PRO A 189 24.02 -2.21 9.95
CA PRO A 189 23.76 -3.63 9.75
C PRO A 189 23.28 -4.33 11.03
N GLU A 190 23.94 -4.10 12.16
CA GLU A 190 23.59 -4.71 13.44
C GLU A 190 22.15 -4.38 13.86
N PHE A 191 21.75 -3.11 13.74
CA PHE A 191 20.38 -2.67 14.03
C PHE A 191 19.35 -3.34 13.11
N ILE A 192 19.65 -3.46 11.82
CA ILE A 192 18.79 -4.15 10.85
C ILE A 192 18.66 -5.64 11.22
N ARG A 193 19.76 -6.30 11.60
CA ARG A 193 19.74 -7.69 12.04
C ARG A 193 18.80 -7.88 13.23
N GLU A 194 18.89 -7.01 14.24
CA GLU A 194 18.03 -7.09 15.42
C GLU A 194 16.55 -6.88 15.09
N ASN A 195 16.21 -5.96 14.16
CA ASN A 195 14.84 -5.81 13.66
C ASN A 195 14.33 -7.11 13.01
N PHE A 196 15.16 -7.75 12.17
CA PHE A 196 14.80 -9.01 11.50
C PHE A 196 14.61 -10.15 12.49
N GLU A 197 15.50 -10.27 13.47
CA GLU A 197 15.42 -11.30 14.51
C GLU A 197 14.17 -11.14 15.36
N ARG A 198 13.86 -9.93 15.85
CA ARG A 198 12.65 -9.66 16.63
C ARG A 198 11.38 -9.86 15.82
N ALA A 199 11.36 -9.42 14.55
CA ALA A 199 10.23 -9.63 13.67
C ALA A 199 9.93 -11.12 13.47
N ARG A 200 10.98 -11.93 13.26
CA ARG A 200 10.86 -13.39 13.15
C ARG A 200 10.32 -14.00 14.44
N ASP A 201 10.88 -13.62 15.59
CA ASP A 201 10.52 -14.19 16.88
C ASP A 201 9.07 -13.83 17.28
N LEU A 202 8.57 -12.66 16.86
CA LEU A 202 7.19 -12.21 17.05
C LEU A 202 6.23 -12.64 15.92
N GLY A 203 6.72 -13.26 14.85
CA GLY A 203 5.91 -13.71 13.72
C GLY A 203 5.28 -12.56 12.91
N VAL A 204 5.93 -11.40 12.87
CA VAL A 204 5.51 -10.23 12.08
C VAL A 204 6.43 -10.00 10.89
N ILE A 205 6.02 -9.12 9.98
CA ILE A 205 6.80 -8.80 8.78
C ILE A 205 7.83 -7.69 9.06
N VAL A 206 8.75 -7.50 8.12
CA VAL A 206 9.64 -6.32 8.05
C VAL A 206 9.32 -5.52 6.80
N GLN A 207 9.15 -4.21 6.96
CA GLN A 207 9.12 -3.24 5.85
C GLN A 207 10.48 -2.55 5.78
N PHE A 208 11.05 -2.36 4.57
CA PHE A 208 12.40 -1.82 4.42
C PHE A 208 12.60 -1.14 3.05
N HIS A 209 13.11 0.10 3.01
CA HIS A 209 13.55 0.70 1.76
C HIS A 209 14.87 0.04 1.32
N LEU A 210 14.95 -0.38 0.06
CA LEU A 210 16.11 -1.14 -0.41
C LEU A 210 16.36 -0.92 -1.90
N HIS A 211 17.61 -0.59 -2.24
CA HIS A 211 18.07 -0.36 -3.61
C HIS A 211 17.23 0.74 -4.31
N GLU A 212 16.94 1.83 -3.61
CA GLU A 212 16.13 2.93 -4.11
C GLU A 212 16.91 3.79 -5.11
N THR A 213 18.16 4.15 -4.77
CA THR A 213 18.97 5.06 -5.58
C THR A 213 20.33 4.46 -5.96
N ALA A 214 20.91 4.91 -7.08
CA ALA A 214 22.26 4.54 -7.44
C ALA A 214 23.29 4.99 -6.37
N LYS A 215 23.05 6.16 -5.76
CA LYS A 215 23.87 6.70 -4.67
C LYS A 215 23.91 5.75 -3.46
N GLU A 216 22.78 5.20 -3.05
CA GLU A 216 22.72 4.18 -2.00
C GLU A 216 23.63 3.00 -2.32
N ILE A 217 23.55 2.45 -3.54
CA ILE A 217 24.37 1.30 -3.96
C ILE A 217 25.85 1.66 -3.94
N GLU A 218 26.22 2.82 -4.48
CA GLU A 218 27.59 3.29 -4.56
C GLU A 218 28.21 3.50 -3.17
N GLU A 219 27.51 4.22 -2.29
CA GLU A 219 27.99 4.52 -0.93
C GLU A 219 28.06 3.26 -0.07
N PHE A 220 27.06 2.39 -0.14
CA PHE A 220 27.07 1.13 0.60
C PHE A 220 28.17 0.18 0.11
N THR A 221 28.37 0.10 -1.21
CA THR A 221 29.46 -0.69 -1.81
C THR A 221 30.83 -0.13 -1.42
N ALA A 222 30.99 1.19 -1.36
CA ALA A 222 32.23 1.82 -0.90
C ALA A 222 32.53 1.50 0.58
N ALA A 223 31.50 1.41 1.43
CA ALA A 223 31.64 1.13 2.85
C ALA A 223 31.83 -0.37 3.17
N TYR A 224 31.13 -1.26 2.46
CA TYR A 224 31.03 -2.69 2.80
C TYR A 224 31.54 -3.65 1.71
N GLY A 225 31.95 -3.12 0.55
CA GLY A 225 32.56 -3.88 -0.54
C GLY A 225 31.58 -4.59 -1.49
N THR A 226 30.27 -4.51 -1.24
CA THR A 226 29.21 -5.12 -2.08
C THR A 226 27.88 -4.38 -1.92
N SER A 227 26.88 -4.70 -2.76
CA SER A 227 25.54 -4.09 -2.68
C SER A 227 24.80 -4.45 -1.38
N PRO A 228 23.83 -3.64 -0.92
CA PRO A 228 23.07 -3.94 0.30
C PRO A 228 22.47 -5.35 0.33
N ILE A 229 21.75 -5.77 -0.72
CA ILE A 229 21.13 -7.11 -0.77
C ILE A 229 22.18 -8.22 -0.69
N SER A 230 23.25 -8.13 -1.47
CA SER A 230 24.33 -9.13 -1.46
C SER A 230 25.02 -9.19 -0.09
N TYR A 231 25.26 -8.04 0.53
CA TYR A 231 25.82 -7.96 1.88
C TYR A 231 24.92 -8.68 2.90
N TYR A 232 23.62 -8.35 2.95
CA TYR A 232 22.71 -8.97 3.91
C TYR A 232 22.56 -10.48 3.69
N ALA A 233 22.60 -10.93 2.43
CA ALA A 233 22.61 -12.35 2.09
C ALA A 233 23.85 -13.07 2.63
N ASP A 234 25.05 -12.52 2.40
CA ASP A 234 26.32 -13.07 2.89
C ASP A 234 26.36 -13.11 4.42
N GLN A 235 25.81 -12.08 5.06
CA GLN A 235 25.68 -12.02 6.52
C GLN A 235 24.56 -12.93 7.08
N GLY A 236 23.81 -13.61 6.21
CA GLY A 236 22.80 -14.61 6.59
C GLY A 236 21.43 -14.06 6.99
N TYR A 237 21.10 -12.79 6.68
CA TYR A 237 19.84 -12.16 7.10
C TYR A 237 18.65 -12.82 6.42
N PHE A 238 18.87 -13.35 5.22
CA PHE A 238 17.87 -14.09 4.44
C PHE A 238 17.88 -15.61 4.70
N LYS A 239 18.60 -16.09 5.72
CA LYS A 239 18.51 -17.49 6.17
C LYS A 239 17.38 -17.60 7.19
N ASN A 240 16.24 -18.13 6.77
CA ASN A 240 15.01 -18.16 7.57
C ASN A 240 14.56 -16.75 8.03
N PRO A 241 14.33 -15.82 7.08
CA PRO A 241 13.98 -14.45 7.42
C PRO A 241 12.52 -14.35 7.88
N PRO A 242 12.14 -13.28 8.60
CA PRO A 242 10.75 -12.86 8.62
C PRO A 242 10.28 -12.55 7.19
N ARG A 243 8.96 -12.49 6.95
CA ARG A 243 8.46 -12.01 5.66
C ARG A 243 8.96 -10.57 5.44
N LEU A 244 9.59 -10.34 4.30
CA LEU A 244 10.16 -9.05 3.94
C LEU A 244 9.33 -8.36 2.86
N LEU A 245 9.06 -7.08 3.08
CA LEU A 245 8.51 -6.15 2.12
C LEU A 245 9.56 -5.09 1.79
N ALA A 246 10.17 -5.19 0.62
CA ALA A 246 11.22 -4.29 0.16
C ALA A 246 10.62 -3.21 -0.74
N ALA A 247 10.70 -1.95 -0.31
CA ALA A 247 10.20 -0.81 -1.07
C ALA A 247 11.23 -0.34 -2.13
N HIS A 248 10.72 0.23 -3.21
CA HIS A 248 11.44 0.73 -4.38
C HIS A 248 12.11 -0.34 -5.25
N CYS A 249 13.23 -0.91 -4.82
CA CYS A 249 14.04 -1.88 -5.58
C CYS A 249 14.26 -1.46 -7.04
N VAL A 250 14.73 -0.22 -7.23
CA VAL A 250 14.98 0.38 -8.56
C VAL A 250 16.25 -0.19 -9.17
N HIS A 251 17.32 -0.28 -8.39
CA HIS A 251 18.67 -0.66 -8.84
C HIS A 251 18.95 -2.13 -8.51
N MET A 252 18.32 -3.02 -9.26
CA MET A 252 18.37 -4.47 -9.02
C MET A 252 19.19 -5.20 -10.08
N THR A 253 19.92 -6.23 -9.65
CA THR A 253 20.54 -7.22 -10.54
C THR A 253 19.78 -8.54 -10.54
N ALA A 254 20.05 -9.42 -11.51
CA ALA A 254 19.49 -10.77 -11.53
C ALA A 254 19.80 -11.54 -10.22
N HIS A 255 21.01 -11.40 -9.70
CA HIS A 255 21.41 -12.04 -8.46
C HIS A 255 20.61 -11.53 -7.25
N ASP A 256 20.38 -10.21 -7.17
CA ASP A 256 19.56 -9.64 -6.09
C ASP A 256 18.12 -10.20 -6.13
N THR A 257 17.55 -10.33 -7.33
CA THR A 257 16.19 -10.90 -7.47
C THR A 257 16.11 -12.38 -7.11
N GLU A 258 17.17 -13.16 -7.37
CA GLU A 258 17.26 -14.55 -6.94
C GLU A 258 17.28 -14.67 -5.42
N ILE A 259 18.09 -13.85 -4.75
CA ILE A 259 18.16 -13.77 -3.29
C ILE A 259 16.78 -13.46 -2.70
N LEU A 260 16.13 -12.40 -3.18
CA LEU A 260 14.83 -11.98 -2.66
C LEU A 260 13.72 -13.01 -2.94
N ARG A 261 13.74 -13.66 -4.11
CA ARG A 261 12.82 -14.74 -4.45
C ARG A 261 12.98 -15.92 -3.48
N ASP A 262 14.21 -16.38 -3.28
CA ASP A 262 14.51 -17.55 -2.45
C ASP A 262 14.23 -17.25 -0.96
N ALA A 263 14.33 -15.98 -0.55
CA ALA A 263 13.92 -15.49 0.76
C ALA A 263 12.39 -15.38 0.93
N GLY A 264 11.61 -15.50 -0.15
CA GLY A 264 10.15 -15.30 -0.12
C GLY A 264 9.73 -13.84 0.10
N ALA A 265 10.60 -12.88 -0.25
CA ALA A 265 10.33 -11.45 -0.12
C ALA A 265 9.31 -10.97 -1.16
N SER A 266 8.76 -9.78 -0.92
CA SER A 266 7.94 -9.04 -1.87
C SER A 266 8.59 -7.69 -2.17
N ILE A 267 8.44 -7.21 -3.40
CA ILE A 267 8.91 -5.88 -3.84
C ILE A 267 7.72 -4.96 -4.00
N VAL A 268 7.81 -3.73 -3.49
CA VAL A 268 6.82 -2.67 -3.70
C VAL A 268 7.35 -1.67 -4.72
N LEU A 269 6.60 -1.49 -5.80
CA LEU A 269 6.95 -0.56 -6.88
C LEU A 269 6.26 0.78 -6.62
N ASN A 270 7.05 1.78 -6.23
CA ASN A 270 6.63 3.15 -5.95
C ASN A 270 6.96 4.07 -7.13
N VAL A 271 6.31 3.85 -8.26
CA VAL A 271 6.78 4.36 -9.55
C VAL A 271 6.74 5.89 -9.64
N GLN A 272 5.68 6.54 -9.17
CA GLN A 272 5.59 7.99 -9.23
C GLN A 272 6.62 8.65 -8.33
N SER A 273 6.84 8.10 -7.12
CA SER A 273 7.91 8.57 -6.23
C SER A 273 9.30 8.42 -6.83
N ASN A 274 9.60 7.24 -7.35
CA ASN A 274 10.90 6.98 -8.00
C ASN A 274 11.16 7.94 -9.17
N LEU A 275 10.13 8.27 -9.95
CA LEU A 275 10.21 9.23 -11.05
C LEU A 275 10.35 10.68 -10.53
N LYS A 276 9.57 11.07 -9.52
CA LYS A 276 9.54 12.44 -8.98
C LYS A 276 10.86 12.82 -8.30
N LEU A 277 11.45 11.89 -7.54
CA LEU A 277 12.71 12.11 -6.83
C LEU A 277 13.96 11.83 -7.68
N GLY A 278 13.78 11.35 -8.91
CA GLY A 278 14.89 10.99 -9.79
C GLY A 278 15.66 9.74 -9.32
N SER A 279 15.04 8.88 -8.50
CA SER A 279 15.63 7.63 -8.02
C SER A 279 15.93 6.66 -9.17
N GLY A 280 15.10 6.66 -10.21
CA GLY A 280 15.35 5.97 -11.48
C GLY A 280 14.15 5.19 -12.01
N ILE A 281 14.39 4.38 -13.04
CA ILE A 281 13.41 3.46 -13.63
C ILE A 281 13.94 2.04 -13.43
N ALA A 282 13.17 1.19 -12.76
CA ALA A 282 13.54 -0.19 -12.53
C ALA A 282 13.60 -0.99 -13.84
N ASP A 283 14.45 -2.02 -13.90
CA ASP A 283 14.43 -3.00 -15.01
C ASP A 283 13.20 -3.91 -14.87
N TYR A 284 12.08 -3.48 -15.45
CA TYR A 284 10.84 -4.26 -15.38
C TYR A 284 10.90 -5.58 -16.14
N ARG A 285 11.79 -5.74 -17.14
CA ARG A 285 11.96 -7.05 -17.80
C ARG A 285 12.57 -8.05 -16.82
N LEU A 286 13.58 -7.62 -16.05
CA LEU A 286 14.16 -8.40 -14.96
C LEU A 286 13.10 -8.71 -13.89
N LEU A 287 12.42 -7.69 -13.36
CA LEU A 287 11.48 -7.87 -12.24
C LEU A 287 10.32 -8.79 -12.60
N LEU A 288 9.72 -8.63 -13.78
CA LEU A 288 8.62 -9.49 -14.25
C LEU A 288 9.06 -10.95 -14.44
N GLY A 289 10.32 -11.18 -14.84
CA GLY A 289 10.90 -12.52 -15.01
C GLY A 289 11.43 -13.15 -13.73
N SER A 290 11.52 -12.40 -12.63
CA SER A 290 12.21 -12.84 -11.41
C SER A 290 11.47 -13.91 -10.60
N GLY A 291 10.14 -13.94 -10.69
CA GLY A 291 9.30 -14.76 -9.81
C GLY A 291 9.10 -14.20 -8.40
N VAL A 292 9.63 -13.00 -8.09
CA VAL A 292 9.35 -12.28 -6.84
C VAL A 292 7.91 -11.76 -6.84
N ASN A 293 7.25 -11.75 -5.67
CA ASN A 293 5.92 -11.16 -5.54
C ASN A 293 6.02 -9.63 -5.68
N LEU A 294 5.47 -9.08 -6.77
CA LEU A 294 5.47 -7.63 -7.03
C LEU A 294 4.16 -7.00 -6.52
N CYS A 295 4.29 -5.89 -5.81
CA CYS A 295 3.23 -5.08 -5.24
C CYS A 295 3.36 -3.63 -5.72
N VAL A 296 2.34 -2.81 -5.47
CA VAL A 296 2.34 -1.37 -5.78
C VAL A 296 2.13 -0.57 -4.51
N GLY A 297 2.79 0.58 -4.39
CA GLY A 297 2.56 1.54 -3.31
C GLY A 297 2.72 2.95 -3.81
N THR A 298 2.14 3.92 -3.11
CA THR A 298 2.20 5.33 -3.50
C THR A 298 3.41 6.05 -2.93
N ASP A 299 4.04 5.50 -1.89
CA ASP A 299 4.94 6.25 -1.02
C ASP A 299 4.18 7.39 -0.29
N GLY A 300 4.89 8.33 0.33
CA GLY A 300 4.33 9.51 0.99
C GLY A 300 3.85 10.58 0.01
N ALA A 301 2.84 11.35 0.42
CA ALA A 301 2.29 12.43 -0.40
C ALA A 301 3.23 13.64 -0.60
N ALA A 302 4.46 13.61 -0.07
CA ALA A 302 5.48 14.63 -0.29
C ALA A 302 6.44 14.28 -1.44
N SER A 303 6.37 13.05 -1.97
CA SER A 303 7.17 12.55 -3.09
C SER A 303 6.30 11.92 -4.19
N ASN A 304 4.97 12.09 -4.18
CA ASN A 304 4.07 11.53 -5.20
C ASN A 304 3.41 12.59 -6.10
N ASP A 305 2.37 13.37 -5.72
CA ASP A 305 1.94 13.83 -4.39
C ASP A 305 0.43 13.52 -4.08
N ASN A 306 -0.12 12.48 -4.69
CA ASN A 306 -1.46 11.95 -4.36
C ASN A 306 -1.36 10.51 -3.83
N LEU A 307 -2.47 9.99 -3.31
CA LEU A 307 -2.59 8.62 -2.81
C LEU A 307 -3.60 7.79 -3.62
N ASP A 308 -3.67 8.03 -4.94
CA ASP A 308 -4.55 7.33 -5.88
C ASP A 308 -3.85 6.09 -6.46
N MET A 309 -4.21 4.92 -5.95
CA MET A 309 -3.66 3.64 -6.39
C MET A 309 -3.99 3.30 -7.86
N LEU A 310 -5.09 3.79 -8.41
CA LEU A 310 -5.43 3.55 -9.82
C LEU A 310 -4.54 4.39 -10.74
N GLU A 311 -4.21 5.60 -10.32
CA GLU A 311 -3.23 6.46 -11.01
C GLU A 311 -1.83 5.84 -10.96
N GLU A 312 -1.37 5.42 -9.77
CA GLU A 312 -0.08 4.74 -9.58
C GLU A 312 0.03 3.50 -10.48
N LEU A 313 -1.02 2.68 -10.51
CA LEU A 313 -1.07 1.46 -11.31
C LEU A 313 -1.05 1.76 -12.82
N ARG A 314 -1.71 2.83 -13.26
CA ARG A 314 -1.70 3.24 -14.66
C ARG A 314 -0.31 3.70 -15.09
N VAL A 315 0.35 4.54 -14.29
CA VAL A 315 1.71 5.00 -14.55
C VAL A 315 2.65 3.81 -14.62
N LEU A 316 2.55 2.87 -13.67
CA LEU A 316 3.34 1.65 -13.66
C LEU A 316 3.15 0.82 -14.93
N GLY A 317 1.89 0.57 -15.32
CA GLY A 317 1.57 -0.23 -16.50
C GLY A 317 2.05 0.39 -17.81
N LEU A 318 1.92 1.72 -17.96
CA LEU A 318 2.46 2.44 -19.12
C LEU A 318 3.99 2.41 -19.14
N LEU A 319 4.64 2.60 -17.99
CA LEU A 319 6.08 2.60 -17.89
C LEU A 319 6.66 1.22 -18.18
N MET A 320 6.08 0.14 -17.63
CA MET A 320 6.47 -1.24 -17.93
C MET A 320 6.38 -1.55 -19.42
N LYS A 321 5.26 -1.21 -20.08
CA LYS A 321 5.08 -1.44 -21.52
C LYS A 321 6.05 -0.60 -22.36
N GLY A 322 6.20 0.68 -22.00
CA GLY A 322 7.05 1.63 -22.72
C GLY A 322 8.54 1.32 -22.62
N SER A 323 9.05 1.08 -21.41
CA SER A 323 10.47 0.84 -21.16
C SER A 323 10.93 -0.53 -21.67
N THR A 324 10.04 -1.53 -21.68
CA THR A 324 10.35 -2.84 -22.26
C THR A 324 10.14 -2.88 -23.78
N MET A 325 9.52 -1.84 -24.37
CA MET A 325 9.04 -1.81 -25.75
C MET A 325 8.13 -2.99 -26.11
N ASP A 326 7.36 -3.47 -25.13
CA ASP A 326 6.45 -4.60 -25.27
C ASP A 326 5.08 -4.26 -24.66
N ALA A 327 4.14 -3.91 -25.54
CA ALA A 327 2.77 -3.63 -25.13
C ALA A 327 2.04 -4.84 -24.53
N SER A 328 2.52 -6.07 -24.80
CA SER A 328 1.97 -7.33 -24.29
C SER A 328 2.72 -7.91 -23.08
N GLY A 329 3.82 -7.27 -22.66
CA GLY A 329 4.71 -7.78 -21.61
C GLY A 329 4.07 -7.86 -20.22
N ILE A 330 2.92 -7.20 -20.01
CA ILE A 330 2.12 -7.31 -18.79
C ILE A 330 0.62 -7.22 -19.11
N SER A 331 -0.16 -8.13 -18.52
CA SER A 331 -1.62 -8.17 -18.65
C SER A 331 -2.30 -7.25 -17.63
N ASN A 332 -3.54 -6.85 -17.92
CA ASN A 332 -4.34 -6.06 -16.98
C ASN A 332 -4.58 -6.83 -15.66
N ALA A 333 -4.82 -8.14 -15.75
CA ALA A 333 -5.04 -8.98 -14.57
C ALA A 333 -3.81 -9.02 -13.65
N SER A 334 -2.60 -9.12 -14.22
CA SER A 334 -1.36 -9.10 -13.43
C SER A 334 -1.11 -7.74 -12.78
N LEU A 335 -1.34 -6.62 -13.49
CA LEU A 335 -1.28 -5.28 -12.90
C LEU A 335 -2.24 -5.15 -11.71
N LEU A 336 -3.49 -5.56 -11.88
CA LEU A 336 -4.48 -5.50 -10.81
C LEU A 336 -4.11 -6.41 -9.63
N ALA A 337 -3.55 -7.59 -9.88
CA ALA A 337 -3.05 -8.45 -8.81
C ALA A 337 -1.94 -7.79 -7.98
N MET A 338 -1.04 -7.03 -8.62
CA MET A 338 0.01 -6.26 -7.92
C MET A 338 -0.59 -5.21 -6.96
N ALA A 339 -1.68 -4.56 -7.34
CA ALA A 339 -2.37 -3.55 -6.52
C ALA A 339 -3.43 -4.12 -5.56
N THR A 340 -3.62 -5.45 -5.52
CA THR A 340 -4.65 -6.11 -4.69
C THR A 340 -4.07 -7.33 -3.98
N ALA A 341 -4.29 -8.54 -4.51
CA ALA A 341 -3.95 -9.82 -3.86
C ALA A 341 -2.47 -9.95 -3.48
N ASN A 342 -1.55 -9.42 -4.30
CA ASN A 342 -0.11 -9.48 -4.00
C ASN A 342 0.24 -8.62 -2.79
N GLY A 343 -0.33 -7.41 -2.70
CA GLY A 343 -0.17 -6.53 -1.54
C GLY A 343 -0.79 -7.15 -0.28
N GLY A 344 -2.00 -7.72 -0.37
CA GLY A 344 -2.65 -8.41 0.75
C GLY A 344 -1.77 -9.51 1.33
N ARG A 345 -1.27 -10.40 0.47
CA ARG A 345 -0.31 -11.46 0.82
C ARG A 345 0.97 -10.91 1.44
N ALA A 346 1.53 -9.85 0.86
CA ALA A 346 2.77 -9.23 1.32
C ALA A 346 2.65 -8.63 2.72
N LEU A 347 1.51 -8.01 3.03
CA LEU A 347 1.20 -7.43 4.34
C LEU A 347 0.70 -8.45 5.37
N GLY A 348 0.58 -9.72 4.97
CA GLY A 348 0.12 -10.85 5.76
C GLY A 348 -1.40 -11.08 5.74
N PHE A 349 -2.17 -10.21 5.10
CA PHE A 349 -3.62 -10.37 4.93
C PHE A 349 -3.93 -11.35 3.79
N ASP A 350 -3.78 -12.64 4.04
CA ASP A 350 -3.94 -13.71 3.03
C ASP A 350 -5.34 -13.79 2.42
N ASP A 351 -6.35 -13.19 3.06
CA ASP A 351 -7.74 -13.15 2.64
C ASP A 351 -8.16 -11.82 1.97
N VAL A 352 -7.23 -10.88 1.78
CA VAL A 352 -7.49 -9.55 1.20
C VAL A 352 -7.04 -9.49 -0.26
N GLY A 353 -7.76 -8.72 -1.08
CA GLY A 353 -7.37 -8.41 -2.46
C GLY A 353 -7.89 -9.38 -3.51
N THR A 354 -8.84 -10.27 -3.16
CA THR A 354 -9.54 -11.15 -4.11
C THR A 354 -11.05 -11.09 -3.93
N LEU A 355 -11.80 -11.36 -5.01
CA LEU A 355 -13.24 -11.59 -4.97
C LEU A 355 -13.53 -13.09 -5.03
N SER A 356 -13.39 -13.76 -3.89
CA SER A 356 -13.66 -15.19 -3.74
C SER A 356 -14.38 -15.49 -2.44
N GLU A 357 -15.14 -16.59 -2.39
CA GLU A 357 -15.74 -17.05 -1.14
C GLU A 357 -14.66 -17.29 -0.08
N GLY A 358 -14.90 -16.81 1.15
CA GLY A 358 -13.94 -16.82 2.26
C GLY A 358 -12.95 -15.64 2.28
N ALA A 359 -12.87 -14.84 1.22
CA ALA A 359 -12.09 -13.61 1.22
C ALA A 359 -12.73 -12.55 2.14
N ALA A 360 -11.93 -11.58 2.58
CA ALA A 360 -12.38 -10.40 3.27
C ALA A 360 -13.37 -9.62 2.39
N ALA A 361 -14.44 -9.11 2.99
CA ALA A 361 -15.39 -8.23 2.31
C ALA A 361 -14.83 -6.80 2.25
N ASP A 362 -13.75 -6.64 1.49
CA ASP A 362 -13.09 -5.39 1.17
C ASP A 362 -13.42 -5.06 -0.30
N LEU A 363 -14.52 -4.32 -0.51
CA LEU A 363 -15.18 -4.14 -1.81
C LEU A 363 -15.22 -2.66 -2.21
N VAL A 364 -14.96 -2.38 -3.47
CA VAL A 364 -15.08 -1.04 -4.06
C VAL A 364 -16.12 -1.06 -5.16
N PHE A 365 -17.04 -0.10 -5.11
CA PHE A 365 -18.13 0.05 -6.06
C PHE A 365 -17.84 1.24 -6.97
N TRP A 366 -17.61 0.95 -8.25
CA TRP A 366 -17.29 1.93 -9.28
C TRP A 366 -18.54 2.22 -10.12
N ASP A 367 -18.95 3.47 -10.21
CA ASP A 367 -20.13 3.88 -10.97
C ASP A 367 -19.88 3.72 -12.48
N LEU A 368 -20.57 2.76 -13.11
CA LEU A 368 -20.48 2.56 -14.55
C LEU A 368 -21.16 3.67 -15.36
N GLU A 369 -21.87 4.59 -14.72
CA GLU A 369 -22.40 5.79 -15.36
C GLU A 369 -21.41 6.93 -15.51
N ASP A 370 -20.26 6.87 -14.84
CA ASP A 370 -19.16 7.81 -15.04
C ASP A 370 -18.70 7.82 -16.52
N GLU A 371 -18.39 9.01 -17.05
CA GLU A 371 -18.05 9.18 -18.47
C GLU A 371 -16.80 8.39 -18.86
N SER A 372 -15.92 8.08 -17.92
CA SER A 372 -14.73 7.25 -18.17
C SER A 372 -15.04 5.82 -18.60
N PHE A 373 -16.25 5.32 -18.34
CA PHE A 373 -16.72 4.01 -18.79
C PHE A 373 -17.52 4.08 -20.11
N CYS A 374 -17.60 5.24 -20.77
CA CYS A 374 -18.37 5.44 -21.99
C CYS A 374 -17.51 5.35 -23.27
N PRO A 375 -17.89 4.55 -24.29
CA PRO A 375 -19.05 3.64 -24.33
C PRO A 375 -18.81 2.40 -23.45
N ARG A 376 -19.87 1.75 -22.92
CA ARG A 376 -19.72 0.59 -22.01
C ARG A 376 -19.38 -0.74 -22.70
N ASN A 377 -18.44 -0.74 -23.65
CA ASN A 377 -18.09 -1.90 -24.47
C ASN A 377 -16.88 -2.70 -23.95
N ASN A 378 -16.01 -2.11 -23.13
CA ASN A 378 -14.84 -2.79 -22.56
C ASN A 378 -14.55 -2.29 -21.14
N VAL A 379 -15.28 -2.84 -20.16
CA VAL A 379 -15.22 -2.38 -18.75
C VAL A 379 -13.83 -2.58 -18.15
N VAL A 380 -13.15 -3.68 -18.46
CA VAL A 380 -11.80 -3.96 -17.92
C VAL A 380 -10.80 -2.92 -18.41
N SER A 381 -10.81 -2.64 -19.72
CA SER A 381 -9.95 -1.63 -20.31
C SER A 381 -10.28 -0.25 -19.76
N HIS A 382 -11.56 0.12 -19.68
CA HIS A 382 -11.96 1.42 -19.15
C HIS A 382 -11.59 1.58 -17.69
N PHE A 383 -11.74 0.55 -16.86
CA PHE A 383 -11.33 0.59 -15.47
C PHE A 383 -9.85 0.96 -15.33
N LEU A 384 -8.96 0.25 -16.03
CA LEU A 384 -7.52 0.47 -15.86
C LEU A 384 -7.02 1.74 -16.59
N TRP A 385 -7.50 1.97 -17.80
CA TRP A 385 -6.89 2.95 -18.71
C TRP A 385 -7.66 4.27 -18.84
N SER A 386 -8.93 4.33 -18.42
CA SER A 386 -9.77 5.53 -18.56
C SER A 386 -10.36 6.04 -17.24
N ALA A 387 -10.70 5.15 -16.31
CA ALA A 387 -11.36 5.51 -15.06
C ALA A 387 -10.46 6.31 -14.13
N ASN A 388 -11.03 6.98 -13.15
CA ASN A 388 -10.27 7.63 -12.08
C ASN A 388 -11.08 7.59 -10.79
N SER A 389 -10.48 8.05 -9.68
CA SER A 389 -11.08 8.02 -8.34
C SER A 389 -12.45 8.69 -8.23
N ARG A 390 -12.84 9.58 -9.15
CA ARG A 390 -14.20 10.15 -9.17
C ARG A 390 -15.29 9.10 -9.43
N ALA A 391 -14.95 8.00 -10.10
CA ALA A 391 -15.87 6.92 -10.39
C ALA A 391 -16.10 6.00 -9.18
N VAL A 392 -15.31 6.12 -8.10
CA VAL A 392 -15.58 5.40 -6.86
C VAL A 392 -16.83 5.99 -6.22
N ASP A 393 -17.88 5.18 -6.07
CA ASP A 393 -19.12 5.57 -5.40
C ASP A 393 -19.11 5.19 -3.92
N SER A 394 -18.82 3.92 -3.63
CA SER A 394 -18.91 3.36 -2.28
C SER A 394 -17.76 2.40 -1.99
N VAL A 395 -17.35 2.31 -0.72
CA VAL A 395 -16.24 1.46 -0.27
C VAL A 395 -16.62 0.75 1.02
N MET A 396 -16.39 -0.55 1.03
CA MET A 396 -16.60 -1.44 2.15
C MET A 396 -15.26 -2.05 2.58
N VAL A 397 -15.01 -2.09 3.90
CA VAL A 397 -13.86 -2.77 4.50
C VAL A 397 -14.36 -3.71 5.58
N ALA A 398 -13.90 -4.95 5.57
CA ALA A 398 -14.31 -5.97 6.54
C ALA A 398 -15.84 -6.05 6.69
N GLY A 399 -16.57 -5.95 5.58
CA GLY A 399 -18.03 -6.01 5.55
C GLY A 399 -18.76 -4.79 6.13
N SER A 400 -18.04 -3.73 6.47
CA SER A 400 -18.60 -2.47 6.97
C SER A 400 -18.36 -1.34 5.96
N TRP A 401 -19.37 -0.52 5.73
CA TRP A 401 -19.21 0.66 4.89
C TRP A 401 -18.28 1.67 5.56
N VAL A 402 -17.29 2.15 4.81
CA VAL A 402 -16.43 3.29 5.20
C VAL A 402 -16.73 4.53 4.36
N MET A 403 -17.32 4.33 3.18
CA MET A 403 -17.88 5.37 2.32
C MET A 403 -19.13 4.84 1.60
N GLU A 404 -20.21 5.62 1.57
CA GLU A 404 -21.41 5.35 0.78
C GLU A 404 -21.78 6.58 -0.03
N HIS A 405 -22.03 6.43 -1.34
CA HIS A 405 -22.41 7.53 -2.24
C HIS A 405 -21.49 8.75 -2.13
N ARG A 406 -20.18 8.48 -2.08
CA ARG A 406 -19.08 9.45 -1.95
C ARG A 406 -19.09 10.24 -0.63
N GLN A 407 -19.82 9.76 0.38
CA GLN A 407 -19.82 10.30 1.74
C GLN A 407 -19.05 9.38 2.67
N LEU A 408 -17.97 9.90 3.28
CA LEU A 408 -17.20 9.18 4.29
C LEU A 408 -18.03 9.01 5.57
N LEU A 409 -18.00 7.82 6.16
CA LEU A 409 -18.83 7.49 7.33
C LEU A 409 -18.08 7.57 8.67
N GLY A 410 -16.77 7.31 8.67
CA GLY A 410 -15.93 7.34 9.88
C GLY A 410 -15.11 8.63 10.06
N ILE A 411 -15.02 9.48 9.03
CA ILE A 411 -14.12 10.64 9.01
C ILE A 411 -14.92 11.93 8.75
N ASP A 412 -14.85 12.88 9.67
CA ASP A 412 -15.29 14.26 9.45
C ASP A 412 -14.24 15.00 8.61
N ILE A 413 -14.43 14.95 7.28
CA ILE A 413 -13.43 15.47 6.34
C ILE A 413 -13.25 16.99 6.44
N ASP A 414 -14.28 17.75 6.83
CA ASP A 414 -14.18 19.20 6.96
C ASP A 414 -13.37 19.57 8.20
N LYS A 415 -13.58 18.87 9.32
CA LYS A 415 -12.72 18.98 10.50
C LYS A 415 -11.29 18.59 10.20
N VAL A 416 -11.07 17.47 9.50
CA VAL A 416 -9.72 17.01 9.13
C VAL A 416 -9.01 18.07 8.27
N ARG A 417 -9.67 18.60 7.23
CA ARG A 417 -9.11 19.66 6.38
C ARG A 417 -8.75 20.91 7.19
N PHE A 418 -9.61 21.33 8.12
CA PHE A 418 -9.33 22.46 9.00
C PHE A 418 -8.08 22.22 9.86
N GLU A 419 -8.01 21.05 10.50
CA GLU A 419 -6.92 20.69 11.42
C GLU A 419 -5.58 20.48 10.68
N VAL A 420 -5.60 19.90 9.48
CA VAL A 420 -4.43 19.77 8.60
C VAL A 420 -3.93 21.15 8.17
N ALA A 421 -4.81 22.03 7.68
CA ALA A 421 -4.42 23.38 7.25
C ALA A 421 -3.84 24.23 8.39
N ARG A 422 -4.29 24.01 9.62
CA ARG A 422 -3.72 24.65 10.82
C ARG A 422 -2.30 24.13 11.11
N ARG A 423 -2.08 22.81 11.00
CA ARG A 423 -0.80 22.16 11.28
C ARG A 423 0.25 22.43 10.21
N ALA A 424 -0.10 22.31 8.93
CA ALA A 424 0.78 22.58 7.82
C ALA A 424 1.37 24.01 7.89
N ARG A 425 0.53 25.01 8.23
CA ARG A 425 1.01 26.39 8.45
C ARG A 425 2.02 26.52 9.58
N ARG A 426 1.83 25.80 10.68
CA ARG A 426 2.78 25.78 11.81
C ARG A 426 4.09 25.12 11.39
N LEU A 427 4.03 23.99 10.68
CA LEU A 427 5.21 23.25 10.22
C LEU A 427 6.00 24.03 9.16
N ALA A 428 5.34 24.78 8.28
CA ALA A 428 6.01 25.62 7.27
C ALA A 428 6.75 26.84 7.86
N SER A 429 6.39 27.25 9.09
CA SER A 429 7.03 28.39 9.78
C SER A 429 8.24 28.02 10.63
N GLY A 430 8.50 26.72 10.80
CA GLY A 430 9.68 26.17 11.45
C GLY A 430 10.68 25.67 10.42
#